data_AF-A4YRR0-F1
#
_entry.id   AF-A4YRR0-F1
#
_cell.length_a   1.000
_cell.length_b   1.000
_cell.length_c   1.000
_cell.angle_alpha   90.00
_cell.angle_beta   90.00
_cell.angle_gamma   90.00
#
_symmetry.space_group_name_H-M   'P 1'
#
loop_
_entity.id
_entity.type
_entity.pdbx_description
1 polymer ?
#
loop_
_entity_poly.entity_id
_entity_poly.type
_entity_poly.pdbx_seq_one_letter_code
_entity_poly.pdbx_strand_id
1 'polypeptide(L)'
;MTTFDKREDAFEKQFAHDEELKFKAEARRNKLLGLWAAEKLGKAGADADAYAKEVVAADFEEAGDADVVRKVLGDLSAKGVTEAEIRAKMSELLATAVAQIKAGQ
;
A
#
# COMPACT_ATOMS: atom_id res chain seq x y z
N MET A 1 34.51 5.40 -20.27
CA MET A 1 33.61 5.95 -19.23
C MET A 1 34.09 7.32 -18.83
N THR A 2 33.34 8.33 -19.25
CA THR A 2 33.51 9.72 -18.84
C THR A 2 32.88 9.96 -17.47
N THR A 3 33.14 11.12 -16.85
CA THR A 3 32.48 11.53 -15.60
C THR A 3 30.98 11.73 -15.76
N PHE A 4 30.50 12.05 -16.97
CA PHE A 4 29.07 12.19 -17.27
C PHE A 4 28.37 10.83 -17.27
N ASP A 5 28.94 9.82 -17.95
CA ASP A 5 28.41 8.44 -17.98
C ASP A 5 28.24 7.88 -16.55
N LYS A 6 29.20 8.15 -15.66
CA LYS A 6 29.15 7.70 -14.26
C LYS A 6 28.05 8.37 -13.43
N ARG A 7 27.65 9.60 -13.78
CA ARG A 7 26.55 10.30 -13.10
C ARG A 7 25.21 9.79 -13.61
N GLU A 8 25.08 9.57 -14.90
CA GLU A 8 23.90 8.96 -15.53
C GLU A 8 23.59 7.59 -14.90
N ASP A 9 24.57 6.69 -14.87
CA ASP A 9 24.45 5.36 -14.22
C ASP A 9 24.03 5.45 -12.74
N ALA A 10 24.51 6.46 -12.02
CA ALA A 10 24.19 6.65 -10.60
C ALA A 10 22.76 7.15 -10.41
N PHE A 11 22.27 8.05 -11.28
CA PHE A 11 20.90 8.54 -11.23
C PHE A 11 19.90 7.44 -11.60
N GLU A 12 20.18 6.64 -12.63
CA GLU A 12 19.30 5.52 -13.01
C GLU A 12 19.20 4.48 -11.90
N LYS A 13 20.32 4.11 -11.27
CA LYS A 13 20.33 3.17 -10.13
C LYS A 13 19.57 3.72 -8.92
N GLN A 14 19.74 5.00 -8.61
CA GLN A 14 19.02 5.64 -7.52
C GLN A 14 17.51 5.65 -7.80
N PHE A 15 17.13 6.03 -9.03
CA PHE A 15 15.73 6.07 -9.44
C PHE A 15 15.06 4.69 -9.36
N ALA A 16 15.71 3.65 -9.90
CA ALA A 16 15.21 2.29 -9.83
C ALA A 16 15.04 1.80 -8.38
N HIS A 17 15.99 2.14 -7.50
CA HIS A 17 15.90 1.80 -6.09
C HIS A 17 14.74 2.52 -5.38
N ASP A 18 14.56 3.81 -5.65
CA ASP A 18 13.48 4.61 -5.06
C ASP A 18 12.10 4.13 -5.52
N GLU A 19 11.95 3.79 -6.81
CA GLU A 19 10.71 3.18 -7.33
C GLU A 19 10.43 1.81 -6.71
N GLU A 20 11.46 0.97 -6.56
CA GLU A 20 11.32 -0.34 -5.89
C GLU A 20 10.86 -0.18 -4.43
N LEU A 21 11.45 0.76 -3.69
CA LEU A 21 11.06 1.05 -2.31
C LEU A 21 9.62 1.58 -2.22
N LYS A 22 9.24 2.46 -3.15
CA LYS A 22 7.88 3.00 -3.24
C LYS A 22 6.86 1.89 -3.50
N PHE A 23 7.12 1.04 -4.49
CA PHE A 23 6.25 -0.11 -4.82
C PHE A 23 6.09 -1.06 -3.62
N LYS A 24 7.19 -1.40 -2.94
CA LYS A 24 7.15 -2.22 -1.73
C LYS A 24 6.34 -1.57 -0.61
N ALA A 25 6.49 -0.25 -0.43
CA ALA A 25 5.75 0.50 0.59
C ALA A 25 4.25 0.57 0.27
N GLU A 26 3.86 0.74 -0.99
CA GLU A 26 2.45 0.75 -1.43
C GLU A 26 1.78 -0.61 -1.22
N ALA A 27 2.42 -1.70 -1.66
CA ALA A 27 1.93 -3.06 -1.40
C ALA A 27 1.80 -3.34 0.10
N ARG A 28 2.76 -2.86 0.91
CA ARG A 28 2.71 -3.02 2.37
C ARG A 28 1.60 -2.18 3.02
N ARG A 29 1.42 -0.94 2.58
CA ARG A 29 0.31 -0.06 3.00
C ARG A 29 -1.04 -0.71 2.70
N ASN A 30 -1.21 -1.28 1.50
CA ASN A 30 -2.45 -1.94 1.10
C ASN A 30 -2.75 -3.17 1.96
N LYS A 31 -1.73 -3.96 2.32
CA LYS A 31 -1.87 -5.06 3.28
C LYS A 31 -2.34 -4.57 4.65
N LEU A 32 -1.71 -3.52 5.18
CA LEU A 32 -2.09 -2.95 6.49
C LEU A 32 -3.52 -2.38 6.46
N LEU A 33 -3.90 -1.74 5.36
CA LEU A 33 -5.25 -1.21 5.16
C LEU A 33 -6.27 -2.34 5.13
N GLY A 34 -5.96 -3.44 4.46
CA GLY A 34 -6.80 -4.63 4.43
C GLY A 34 -6.98 -5.25 5.81
N LEU A 35 -5.94 -5.34 6.62
CA LEU A 35 -6.05 -5.81 8.02
C LEU A 35 -6.94 -4.89 8.86
N TRP A 36 -6.77 -3.57 8.75
CA TRP A 36 -7.62 -2.59 9.43
C TRP A 36 -9.10 -2.71 9.02
N ALA A 37 -9.35 -2.86 7.71
CA ALA A 37 -10.71 -3.03 7.21
C ALA A 37 -11.30 -4.39 7.63
N ALA A 38 -10.51 -5.46 7.67
CA ALA A 38 -10.92 -6.76 8.18
C ALA A 38 -11.37 -6.68 9.66
N GLU A 39 -10.63 -5.96 10.50
CA GLU A 39 -11.03 -5.72 11.90
C GLU A 39 -12.38 -5.01 11.99
N LYS A 40 -12.61 -4.00 11.14
CA LYS A 40 -13.89 -3.28 11.07
C LYS A 40 -15.05 -4.16 10.58
N LEU A 41 -14.75 -5.14 9.74
CA LEU A 41 -15.70 -6.17 9.30
C LEU A 41 -15.95 -7.26 10.36
N GLY A 42 -15.17 -7.27 11.44
CA GLY A 42 -15.23 -8.33 12.47
C GLY A 42 -14.57 -9.64 12.04
N LYS A 43 -13.69 -9.60 11.03
CA LYS A 43 -12.86 -10.74 10.61
C LYS A 43 -11.62 -10.82 11.51
N ALA A 44 -11.13 -12.04 11.75
CA ALA A 44 -9.94 -12.28 12.57
C ALA A 44 -9.14 -13.48 12.05
N GLY A 45 -7.87 -13.57 12.44
CA GLY A 45 -6.98 -14.66 12.06
C GLY A 45 -6.87 -14.83 10.54
N ALA A 46 -7.07 -16.06 10.07
CA ALA A 46 -6.96 -16.40 8.64
C ALA A 46 -7.90 -15.60 7.73
N ASP A 47 -9.10 -15.25 8.21
CA ASP A 47 -10.06 -14.46 7.44
C ASP A 47 -9.61 -13.01 7.26
N ALA A 48 -8.92 -12.45 8.26
CA ALA A 48 -8.34 -11.12 8.16
C ALA A 48 -7.13 -11.11 7.21
N ASP A 49 -6.28 -12.15 7.29
CA ASP A 49 -5.14 -12.31 6.38
C ASP A 49 -5.59 -12.52 4.93
N ALA A 50 -6.66 -13.29 4.71
CA ALA A 50 -7.23 -13.50 3.38
C ALA A 50 -7.78 -12.20 2.81
N TYR A 51 -8.57 -11.46 3.60
CA TYR A 51 -9.10 -10.17 3.18
C TYR A 51 -7.99 -9.15 2.89
N ALA A 52 -6.91 -9.14 3.69
CA ALA A 52 -5.77 -8.28 3.43
C ALA A 52 -5.07 -8.59 2.10
N LYS A 53 -4.98 -9.87 1.70
CA LYS A 53 -4.46 -10.26 0.39
C LYS A 53 -5.37 -9.81 -0.75
N GLU A 54 -6.69 -9.90 -0.59
CA GLU A 54 -7.64 -9.40 -1.58
C GLU A 54 -7.51 -7.90 -1.79
N VAL A 55 -7.30 -7.13 -0.71
CA VAL A 55 -7.09 -5.68 -0.80
C VAL A 55 -5.78 -5.34 -1.51
N VAL A 56 -4.71 -6.11 -1.29
CA VAL A 56 -3.46 -5.96 -2.07
C VAL A 56 -3.69 -6.31 -3.55
N ALA A 57 -4.47 -7.34 -3.84
CA ALA A 57 -4.76 -7.77 -5.21
C ALA A 57 -5.63 -6.77 -5.99
N ALA A 58 -6.45 -5.97 -5.30
CA ALA A 58 -7.29 -4.95 -5.93
C ALA A 58 -6.47 -3.80 -6.53
N ASP A 59 -5.22 -3.59 -6.10
CA ASP A 59 -4.34 -2.51 -6.57
C ASP A 59 -3.80 -2.72 -8.00
N PHE A 60 -4.08 -3.88 -8.62
CA PHE A 60 -3.55 -4.25 -9.93
C PHE A 60 -4.50 -3.92 -11.11
N GLU A 61 -5.69 -3.37 -10.85
CA GLU A 61 -6.69 -3.11 -11.90
C GLU A 61 -6.47 -1.76 -12.62
N GLU A 62 -6.23 -0.68 -11.88
CA GLU A 62 -5.97 0.66 -12.38
C GLU A 62 -4.69 1.26 -11.78
N ALA A 63 -4.12 2.27 -12.44
CA ALA A 63 -2.97 2.97 -11.90
C ALA A 63 -3.38 3.83 -10.68
N GLY A 64 -2.79 3.52 -9.53
CA GLY A 64 -2.97 4.24 -8.28
C GLY A 64 -4.01 3.62 -7.36
N ASP A 65 -4.40 4.37 -6.34
CA ASP A 65 -5.08 3.82 -5.15
C ASP A 65 -6.61 3.69 -5.28
N ALA A 66 -7.18 3.98 -6.46
CA ALA A 66 -8.62 4.15 -6.61
C ALA A 66 -9.40 2.85 -6.39
N ASP A 67 -8.90 1.72 -6.89
CA ASP A 67 -9.55 0.42 -6.76
C ASP A 67 -9.54 -0.09 -5.32
N VAL A 68 -8.40 0.10 -4.64
CA VAL A 68 -8.25 -0.21 -3.22
C VAL A 68 -9.26 0.56 -2.37
N VAL A 69 -9.37 1.87 -2.61
CA VAL A 69 -10.36 2.73 -1.93
C VAL A 69 -11.78 2.27 -2.24
N ARG A 70 -12.11 2.02 -3.51
CA ARG A 70 -13.44 1.59 -3.95
C ARG A 70 -13.86 0.27 -3.32
N LYS A 71 -12.96 -0.72 -3.29
CA LYS A 71 -13.19 -2.02 -2.64
C LYS A 71 -13.47 -1.84 -1.15
N VAL A 72 -12.56 -1.21 -0.42
CA VAL A 72 -12.66 -1.04 1.04
C VAL A 72 -13.89 -0.21 1.41
N LEU A 73 -14.21 0.82 0.62
CA LEU A 73 -15.42 1.62 0.81
C LEU A 73 -16.69 0.80 0.61
N GLY A 74 -16.75 -0.03 -0.44
CA GLY A 74 -17.87 -0.93 -0.69
C GLY A 74 -18.11 -1.87 0.50
N ASP A 75 -17.04 -2.51 0.98
CA ASP A 75 -17.07 -3.47 2.08
C ASP A 75 -17.44 -2.81 3.43
N LEU A 76 -16.98 -1.58 3.68
CA LEU A 76 -17.18 -0.87 4.95
C LEU A 76 -18.34 0.14 4.96
N SER A 77 -19.05 0.33 3.85
CA SER A 77 -20.17 1.26 3.74
C SER A 77 -21.25 1.00 4.80
N ALA A 78 -21.58 -0.28 5.06
CA ALA A 78 -22.53 -0.69 6.08
C ALA A 78 -22.02 -0.48 7.52
N LYS A 79 -20.72 -0.21 7.71
CA LYS A 79 -20.10 0.14 9.00
C LYS A 79 -20.01 1.65 9.24
N GLY A 80 -20.52 2.46 8.31
CA GLY A 80 -20.50 3.92 8.40
C GLY A 80 -19.13 4.54 8.15
N VAL A 81 -18.19 3.79 7.57
CA VAL A 81 -16.85 4.30 7.22
C VAL A 81 -16.93 5.09 5.92
N THR A 82 -16.37 6.28 5.93
CA THR A 82 -16.34 7.19 4.78
C THR A 82 -15.06 7.03 3.95
N GLU A 83 -15.12 7.45 2.69
CA GLU A 83 -13.93 7.50 1.83
C GLU A 83 -12.82 8.38 2.44
N ALA A 84 -13.19 9.49 3.08
CA ALA A 84 -12.25 10.39 3.75
C ALA A 84 -11.47 9.69 4.86
N GLU A 85 -12.14 8.87 5.68
CA GLU A 85 -11.49 8.06 6.71
C GLU A 85 -10.54 7.02 6.12
N ILE A 86 -10.92 6.37 5.01
CA ILE A 86 -10.05 5.41 4.31
C ILE A 86 -8.79 6.11 3.81
N ARG A 87 -8.92 7.26 3.13
CA ARG A 87 -7.78 8.03 2.62
C ARG A 87 -6.87 8.56 3.73
N ALA A 88 -7.45 9.01 4.85
CA ALA A 88 -6.69 9.40 6.03
C ALA A 88 -5.90 8.20 6.58
N LYS A 89 -6.54 7.03 6.67
CA LYS A 89 -5.88 5.81 7.14
C LYS A 89 -4.78 5.34 6.19
N MET A 90 -4.96 5.44 4.88
CA MET A 90 -3.92 5.14 3.90
C MET A 90 -2.68 6.02 4.09
N SER A 91 -2.87 7.31 4.34
CA SER A 91 -1.76 8.25 4.62
C SER A 91 -1.00 7.88 5.90
N GLU A 92 -1.70 7.53 6.97
CA GLU A 92 -1.12 7.08 8.24
C GLU A 92 -0.32 5.77 8.05
N LEU A 93 -0.92 4.81 7.34
CA LEU A 93 -0.33 3.51 7.09
C LEU A 93 0.85 3.57 6.13
N LEU A 94 0.91 4.56 5.23
CA LEU A 94 2.06 4.74 4.35
C LEU A 94 3.33 5.05 5.15
N ALA A 95 3.26 5.92 6.15
CA ALA A 95 4.40 6.21 7.03
C ALA A 95 4.87 4.93 7.76
N THR A 96 3.92 4.13 8.23
CA THR A 96 4.19 2.84 8.88
C THR A 96 4.81 1.84 7.91
N ALA A 97 4.28 1.73 6.70
CA ALA A 97 4.77 0.84 5.66
C ALA A 97 6.22 1.19 5.26
N VAL A 98 6.53 2.47 5.05
CA VAL A 98 7.89 2.93 4.77
C VAL A 98 8.85 2.55 5.90
N ALA A 99 8.45 2.72 7.17
CA ALA A 99 9.27 2.32 8.30
C ALA A 99 9.52 0.79 8.33
N GLN A 100 8.49 -0.01 8.03
CA GLN A 100 8.58 -1.48 7.97
C GLN A 100 9.49 -1.95 6.83
N ILE A 101 9.39 -1.35 5.64
CA ILE A 101 10.28 -1.67 4.52
C ILE A 101 11.74 -1.32 4.86
N LYS A 102 11.98 -0.16 5.50
CA LYS A 102 13.32 0.21 5.97
C LYS A 102 13.86 -0.73 7.05
N ALA A 103 12.98 -1.33 7.85
CA ALA A 103 13.33 -2.33 8.87
C ALA A 103 13.44 -3.77 8.32
N GLY A 104 13.12 -4.01 7.05
CA GLY A 104 13.19 -5.33 6.40
C GLY A 104 12.00 -6.25 6.69
N GLN A 105 10.81 -5.72 6.97
CA GLN A 105 9.58 -6.46 7.32
C GLN A 105 8.54 -6.60 6.19
#